data_AF-A0A161WF81-F1
#
_entry.id   AF-A0A161WF81-F1
#
_cell.length_a   1.000
_cell.length_b   1.000
_cell.length_c   1.000
_cell.angle_alpha   90.00
_cell.angle_beta   90.00
_cell.angle_gamma   90.00
#
_symmetry.space_group_name_H-M   'P 1'
#
loop_
_entity.id
_entity.type
_entity.pdbx_description
1 polymer ?
#
loop_
_entity_poly.entity_id
_entity_poly.type
_entity_poly.pdbx_seq_one_letter_code
_entity_poly.pdbx_strand_id
1 'polypeptide(L)' 'MFRLKDSIEIWKQKLSNSNSFTNSDIEELESHLLDEIEILKEKELTEEEAFYVASSRLGSVELLSSEFTKINTKSNIS' A
#
# COMPACT_ATOMS: atom_id res chain seq x y z
N MET A 1 11.51 -0.21 -11.87
CA MET A 1 12.00 -0.73 -10.58
C MET A 1 11.26 0.01 -9.49
N PHE A 2 10.65 -0.71 -8.57
CA PHE A 2 9.91 -0.13 -7.46
C PHE A 2 10.81 0.76 -6.58
N ARG A 3 10.19 1.75 -5.94
CA ARG A 3 10.83 2.70 -5.03
C ARG A 3 9.95 2.83 -3.79
N LEU A 4 10.34 2.17 -2.71
CA LEU A 4 9.56 2.13 -1.48
C LEU A 4 9.34 3.53 -0.89
N LYS A 5 10.39 4.34 -0.79
CA LYS A 5 10.30 5.71 -0.24
C LYS A 5 9.28 6.57 -0.98
N ASP A 6 9.35 6.58 -2.32
CA ASP A 6 8.42 7.36 -3.15
C ASP A 6 6.97 6.88 -2.95
N SER A 7 6.79 5.56 -2.80
CA SER A 7 5.47 4.94 -2.62
C SER A 7 4.87 5.25 -1.24
N ILE A 8 5.70 5.28 -0.18
CA ILE A 8 5.29 5.69 1.17
C ILE A 8 4.87 7.16 1.18
N GLU A 9 5.65 8.05 0.56
CA GLU A 9 5.31 9.48 0.48
C GLU A 9 3.99 9.72 -0.25
N ILE A 10 3.75 9.03 -1.37
CA ILE A 10 2.46 9.08 -2.09
C ILE A 10 1.32 8.55 -1.20
N TRP A 11 1.55 7.49 -0.44
CA TRP A 11 0.54 6.92 0.46
C TRP A 11 0.20 7.88 1.61
N LYS A 12 1.20 8.53 2.22
CA LYS A 12 1.00 9.58 3.25
C LYS A 12 0.20 10.76 2.70
N GLN A 13 0.53 11.22 1.49
CA GLN A 13 -0.21 12.31 0.82
C GLN A 13 -1.69 11.94 0.58
N LYS A 14 -1.99 10.69 0.26
CA LYS A 14 -3.39 10.24 0.10
C LYS A 14 -4.13 10.24 1.43
N LEU A 15 -3.48 9.83 2.52
CA LEU A 15 -4.07 9.88 3.87
C LEU A 15 -4.29 11.31 4.35
N SER A 16 -3.34 12.22 4.12
CA SER A 16 -3.51 13.63 4.49
C SER A 16 -4.65 14.30 3.73
N ASN A 17 -4.87 13.91 2.47
CA ASN A 17 -5.94 14.48 1.62
C ASN A 17 -7.35 13.94 1.94
N SER A 18 -7.49 12.87 2.72
CA SER A 18 -8.79 12.32 3.09
C SER A 18 -9.47 13.08 4.24
N ASN A 19 -8.79 14.08 4.82
CA ASN A 19 -9.25 14.89 5.95
C ASN A 19 -9.69 14.09 7.20
N SER A 20 -9.39 12.79 7.24
CA SER A 20 -9.83 11.86 8.27
C SER A 20 -8.72 11.50 9.26
N PHE A 21 -7.48 11.90 8.97
CA PHE A 21 -6.30 11.59 9.76
C PHE A 21 -5.54 12.87 10.09
N THR A 22 -5.06 12.97 11.33
CA THR A 22 -4.11 14.01 11.73
C THR A 22 -2.69 13.62 11.29
N ASN A 23 -1.75 14.56 11.32
CA ASN A 23 -0.35 14.25 11.04
C ASN A 23 0.22 13.18 11.98
N SER A 24 -0.19 13.20 13.26
CA SER A 24 0.24 12.19 14.24
C SER A 24 -0.30 10.81 13.87
N ASP A 25 -1.55 10.72 13.42
CA ASP A 25 -2.11 9.44 12.97
C ASP A 25 -1.36 8.90 11.75
N ILE A 26 -0.95 9.77 10.83
CA ILE A 26 -0.18 9.39 9.64
C ILE A 26 1.22 8.88 10.00
N GLU A 27 1.89 9.51 10.97
CA GLU A 27 3.21 9.07 11.46
C GLU A 27 3.14 7.69 12.12
N GLU A 28 2.11 7.43 12.94
CA GLU A 28 1.88 6.12 13.55
C GLU A 28 1.59 5.05 12.49
N LEU A 29 0.73 5.37 11.52
CA LEU A 29 0.42 4.46 10.40
C LEU A 29 1.66 4.20 9.53
N GLU A 30 2.55 5.17 9.33
CA GLU A 30 3.82 4.98 8.61
C GLU A 30 4.73 3.98 9.34
N SER A 31 4.86 4.11 10.67
CA SER A 31 5.63 3.14 11.46
C SER A 31 5.06 1.73 11.30
N HIS A 32 3.74 1.59 11.43
CA HIS A 32 3.08 0.31 11.25
C HIS A 32 3.22 -0.26 9.83
N LEU A 33 3.22 0.61 8.82
CA LEU A 33 3.42 0.20 7.43
C LEU A 33 4.82 -0.39 7.24
N LEU A 34 5.84 0.25 7.78
CA LEU A 34 7.22 -0.21 7.69
C LEU A 34 7.43 -1.53 8.43
N ASP A 35 6.89 -1.65 9.64
CA ASP A 35 6.96 -2.88 10.43
C ASP A 35 6.32 -4.06 9.69
N GLU A 36 5.13 -3.85 9.09
CA GLU A 36 4.41 -4.87 8.33
C GLU A 36 5.15 -5.26 7.04
N ILE A 37 5.79 -4.30 6.36
CA ILE A 37 6.61 -4.56 5.18
C ILE A 37 7.80 -5.46 5.52
N GLU A 38 8.49 -5.21 6.62
CA GLU A 38 9.61 -6.05 7.05
C GLU A 38 9.15 -7.48 7.36
N ILE A 39 8.03 -7.64 8.08
CA ILE A 39 7.41 -8.95 8.35
C ILE A 39 7.06 -9.69 7.05
N LEU A 40 6.59 -8.98 6.03
CA LEU A 40 6.23 -9.59 4.75
C LEU A 40 7.45 -9.95 3.91
N LYS A 41 8.53 -9.16 3.98
CA LYS A 41 9.82 -9.48 3.36
C LYS A 41 10.46 -10.71 3.99
N GLU A 42 10.31 -10.92 5.30
CA GLU A 42 10.72 -12.16 5.96
C GLU A 42 9.96 -13.40 5.45
N LYS A 43 8.77 -13.20 4.85
CA LYS A 43 7.96 -14.24 4.19
C LYS A 43 8.23 -14.34 2.69
N GLU A 44 9.39 -13.85 2.24
CA GLU A 44 9.88 -13.91 0.86
C GLU A 44 9.07 -13.07 -0.16
N LEU A 45 8.24 -12.12 0.30
CA LEU A 45 7.63 -11.15 -0.61
C LEU A 45 8.67 -10.13 -1.08
N THR A 46 8.52 -9.69 -2.32
CA THR A 46 9.29 -8.55 -2.82
C THR A 46 8.91 -7.27 -2.07
N GLU A 47 9.80 -6.27 -2.05
CA GLU A 47 9.53 -4.97 -1.43
C GLU A 47 8.25 -4.29 -1.98
N GLU A 48 7.98 -4.50 -3.27
CA GLU A 48 6.77 -4.02 -3.95
C GLU A 48 5.51 -4.74 -3.45
N GLU A 49 5.51 -6.07 -3.43
CA GLU A 49 4.38 -6.87 -2.94
C GLU A 49 4.10 -6.63 -1.45
N ALA A 50 5.17 -6.55 -0.64
CA ALA A 50 5.07 -6.26 0.78
C ALA A 50 4.40 -4.90 1.02
N PHE A 51 4.80 -3.86 0.28
CA PHE A 51 4.18 -2.53 0.37
C PHE A 51 2.69 -2.57 0.01
N TYR A 52 2.31 -3.24 -1.09
CA TYR A 52 0.91 -3.31 -1.50
C TYR A 52 0.03 -4.06 -0.49
N VAL A 53 0.53 -5.16 0.06
CA VAL A 53 -0.20 -5.93 1.08
C VAL A 53 -0.30 -5.14 2.39
N ALA A 54 0.79 -4.54 2.87
CA ALA A 54 0.81 -3.77 4.10
C ALA A 54 -0.08 -2.51 4.02
N SER A 55 0.05 -1.72 2.94
CA SER A 55 -0.79 -0.54 2.72
C SER A 55 -2.27 -0.89 2.59
N SER A 56 -2.60 -2.03 2.00
CA SER A 56 -3.98 -2.54 1.96
C SER A 56 -4.52 -2.95 3.33
N ARG A 57 -3.69 -3.45 4.24
CA ARG A 57 -4.11 -3.82 5.60
C ARG A 57 -4.42 -2.58 6.44
N LEU A 58 -3.54 -1.59 6.38
CA LEU A 58 -3.67 -0.34 7.13
C LEU A 58 -4.73 0.61 6.57
N GLY A 59 -5.05 0.51 5.28
CA GLY A 59 -6.13 1.25 4.62
C GLY A 59 -7.41 0.44 4.34
N SER A 60 -7.53 -0.77 4.91
CA SER A 60 -8.63 -1.75 4.82
C SER A 60 -9.73 -1.47 3.76
N VAL A 61 -9.66 -2.15 2.61
CA VAL A 61 -10.78 -2.44 1.66
C VAL A 61 -11.29 -1.30 0.74
N GLU A 62 -11.22 -0.01 1.07
CA GLU A 62 -11.82 1.00 0.16
C GLU A 62 -11.01 1.35 -1.10
N LEU A 63 -9.70 1.06 -1.14
CA LEU A 63 -8.83 1.37 -2.29
C LEU A 63 -8.57 0.19 -3.24
N LEU A 64 -8.87 -1.05 -2.82
CA LEU A 64 -8.58 -2.25 -3.63
C LEU A 64 -9.60 -2.49 -4.76
N SER A 65 -10.84 -2.00 -4.65
CA SER A 65 -11.90 -2.27 -5.63
C SER A 65 -11.76 -1.49 -6.95
N SER A 66 -11.13 -0.31 -6.96
CA SER A 66 -11.03 0.49 -8.18
C SER A 66 -9.95 0.00 -9.16
N GLU A 67 -8.83 -0.55 -8.68
CA GLU A 67 -7.65 -0.78 -9.54
C GLU A 67 -7.32 -2.26 -9.78
N PHE A 68 -7.77 -3.21 -8.95
CA PHE A 68 -7.60 -4.65 -9.26
C PHE A 68 -8.51 -5.15 -10.39
N THR A 69 -9.56 -4.41 -10.77
CA THR A 69 -10.42 -4.75 -11.92
C THR A 69 -9.71 -4.61 -13.27
N LYS A 70 -8.59 -3.88 -13.34
CA LYS A 70 -7.90 -3.65 -14.63
C LYS A 70 -6.85 -4.70 -15.00
N ILE A 71 -6.44 -5.57 -14.07
CA ILE A 71 -5.30 -6.48 -14.30
C ILE A 71 -5.73 -7.93 -14.60
N ASN A 72 -7.00 -8.30 -14.43
CA ASN A 72 -7.47 -9.66 -14.71
C ASN A 72 -8.33 -9.81 -15.98
N THR A 73 -8.46 -8.76 -16.81
CA THR A 73 -9.31 -8.80 -18.03
C THR A 73 -8.54 -8.63 -19.33
N LYS A 74 -7.25 -8.98 -19.36
CA LYS A 74 -6.50 -9.18 -20.61
C LYS A 74 -5.59 -10.40 -20.55
N SER A 75 -6.20 -11.55 -20.30
CA SER A 75 -5.72 -12.82 -20.85
C SER A 75 -6.88 -13.49 -21.57
N ASN A 76 -7.47 -12.78 -22.54
CA ASN A 76 -8.21 -13.43 -23.61
C ASN A 76 -7.22 -13.71 -24.74
N ILE A 77 -6.69 -14.92 -24.65
CA ILE A 77 -6.35 -15.79 -25.76
C ILE A 77 -7.29 -15.54 -26.94
N SER A 78 -6.72 -15.14 -28.08
CA SER A 78 -7.26 -15.38 -29.43
C SER A 78 -6.10 -15.28 -30.41
#